data_AF-A0A834HH24-F1
#
_entry.id   AF-A0A834HH24-F1
#
_cell.length_a   1.000
_cell.length_b   1.000
_cell.length_c   1.000
_cell.angle_alpha   90.00
_cell.angle_beta   90.00
_cell.angle_gamma   90.00
#
_symmetry.space_group_name_H-M   'P 1'
#
loop_
_entity.id
_entity.type
_entity.pdbx_description
1 polymer ?
#
loop_
_entity_poly.entity_id
_entity_poly.type
_entity_poly.pdbx_seq_one_letter_code
_entity_poly.pdbx_strand_id
1 'polypeptide(L)'
;MSATKNREAEFAYGSGPINPVNAANPGLIYDAGESDYIQFLCGQGYSNESFQLVTGSSTTTCSASNNGTVWDPNYPSFALSGPAGASVTRAFRQAVTNVGSPVSTYKATMVPLPRSTNLHSSPSGRLGTTATKTLSRTRWRRRHSRRRSGGKAGGGVVAGV
;
A
#
# COMPACT_ATOMS: atom_id res chain seq x y z
N MET A 1 3.23 -3.64 -20.96
CA MET A 1 4.08 -2.90 -20.00
C MET A 1 5.07 -3.88 -19.39
N SER A 2 6.32 -3.49 -19.13
CA SER A 2 7.32 -4.40 -18.55
C SER A 2 8.29 -3.62 -17.66
N ALA A 3 8.67 -4.22 -16.52
CA ALA A 3 9.67 -3.67 -15.61
C ALA A 3 11.03 -3.43 -16.29
N THR A 4 11.31 -4.08 -17.43
CA THR A 4 12.52 -3.83 -18.23
C THR A 4 12.41 -2.62 -19.15
N LYS A 5 11.20 -2.20 -19.51
CA LYS A 5 10.93 -1.06 -20.40
C LYS A 5 10.58 0.21 -19.62
N ASN A 6 9.94 0.07 -18.46
CA ASN A 6 9.49 1.16 -17.61
C ASN A 6 10.29 1.17 -16.31
N ARG A 7 11.30 2.04 -16.22
CA ARG A 7 12.17 2.12 -15.03
C ARG A 7 11.44 2.56 -13.76
N GLU A 8 10.33 3.28 -13.92
CA GLU A 8 9.45 3.72 -12.83
C GLU A 8 8.49 2.61 -12.33
N ALA A 9 8.44 1.47 -13.01
CA ALA A 9 7.70 0.27 -12.61
C ALA A 9 6.25 0.56 -12.17
N GLU A 10 5.86 0.17 -10.95
CA GLU A 10 4.51 0.35 -10.39
C GLU A 10 4.09 1.83 -10.34
N PHE A 11 5.03 2.79 -10.28
CA PHE A 11 4.69 4.21 -10.37
C PHE A 11 4.29 4.66 -11.78
N ALA A 12 4.64 3.90 -12.82
CA ALA A 12 4.22 4.18 -14.19
C ALA A 12 2.89 3.51 -14.57
N TYR A 13 2.59 2.33 -14.03
CA TYR A 13 1.46 1.52 -14.50
C TYR A 13 0.63 0.85 -13.40
N GLY A 14 0.90 1.11 -12.12
CA GLY A 14 0.20 0.49 -11.00
C GLY A 14 0.27 -1.04 -11.05
N SER A 15 -0.88 -1.68 -10.92
CA SER A 15 -1.03 -3.15 -11.01
C SER A 15 -0.91 -3.70 -12.44
N GLY A 16 -0.80 -2.83 -13.46
CA GLY A 16 -0.64 -3.20 -14.86
C GLY A 16 -1.91 -3.03 -15.71
N PRO A 17 -1.90 -3.57 -16.95
CA PRO A 17 -3.02 -3.45 -17.87
C PRO A 17 -4.31 -4.07 -17.33
N ILE A 18 -5.44 -3.42 -17.61
CA ILE A 18 -6.77 -3.93 -17.23
C ILE A 18 -7.09 -5.26 -17.94
N ASN A 19 -7.68 -6.20 -17.20
CA ASN A 19 -8.30 -7.41 -17.74
C ASN A 19 -9.80 -7.38 -17.42
N PRO A 20 -10.67 -6.93 -18.35
CA PRO A 20 -12.09 -6.77 -18.09
C PRO A 20 -12.82 -8.06 -17.73
N VAL A 21 -12.42 -9.19 -18.35
CA VAL A 21 -13.06 -10.50 -18.13
C VAL A 21 -12.84 -10.96 -16.69
N ASN A 22 -11.62 -10.84 -16.18
CA ASN A 22 -11.31 -11.21 -14.80
C ASN A 22 -11.82 -10.17 -13.78
N ALA A 23 -11.88 -8.89 -14.15
CA ALA A 23 -12.36 -7.82 -13.28
C ALA A 23 -13.87 -7.96 -12.95
N ALA A 24 -14.65 -8.56 -13.84
CA ALA A 24 -16.07 -8.82 -13.60
C ALA A 24 -16.32 -9.82 -12.46
N ASN A 25 -15.40 -10.76 -12.22
CA ASN A 25 -15.52 -11.80 -11.19
C ASN A 25 -14.16 -12.02 -10.49
N PRO A 26 -13.73 -11.10 -9.60
CA PRO A 26 -12.38 -11.08 -9.06
C PRO A 26 -12.13 -12.11 -7.94
N GLY A 27 -13.19 -12.73 -7.39
CA GLY A 27 -13.12 -13.66 -6.27
C GLY A 27 -12.90 -12.97 -4.92
N LEU A 28 -11.84 -12.16 -4.79
CA LEU A 28 -11.55 -11.32 -3.62
C LEU A 28 -11.53 -9.83 -4.01
N ILE A 29 -12.01 -8.98 -3.10
CA ILE A 29 -11.90 -7.51 -3.23
C ILE A 29 -11.33 -6.90 -1.96
N TYR A 30 -10.72 -5.73 -2.11
CA TYR A 30 -10.37 -4.84 -1.01
C TYR A 30 -11.48 -3.79 -0.90
N ASP A 31 -12.39 -3.98 0.05
CA ASP A 31 -13.54 -3.10 0.22
C ASP A 31 -13.18 -1.89 1.10
N ALA A 32 -13.64 -0.70 0.72
CA ALA A 32 -13.38 0.53 1.46
C ALA A 32 -14.56 1.51 1.28
N GLY A 33 -15.09 2.01 2.40
CA GLY A 33 -16.17 2.97 2.44
C GLY A 33 -15.68 4.40 2.71
N GLU A 34 -16.62 5.35 2.68
CA GLU A 34 -16.33 6.77 2.96
C GLU A 34 -15.65 6.96 4.32
N SER A 35 -16.09 6.24 5.35
CA SER A 35 -15.51 6.30 6.69
C SER A 35 -14.02 5.95 6.73
N ASP A 36 -13.57 5.02 5.89
CA ASP A 36 -12.16 4.62 5.83
C ASP A 36 -11.31 5.75 5.25
N TYR A 37 -11.85 6.48 4.27
CA TYR A 37 -11.19 7.66 3.69
C TYR A 37 -11.20 8.86 4.64
N ILE A 38 -12.29 9.08 5.39
CA ILE A 38 -12.34 10.08 6.46
C ILE A 38 -11.24 9.79 7.48
N GLN A 39 -11.13 8.54 7.94
CA GLN A 39 -10.11 8.14 8.90
C GLN A 39 -8.69 8.31 8.36
N PHE A 40 -8.45 7.94 7.11
CA PHE A 40 -7.18 8.11 6.42
C PHE A 40 -6.77 9.58 6.31
N LEU A 41 -7.68 10.46 5.85
CA LEU A 41 -7.42 11.89 5.69
C LEU A 41 -7.21 12.58 7.04
N CYS A 42 -8.00 12.23 8.06
CA CYS A 42 -7.80 12.76 9.41
C CYS A 42 -6.47 12.30 10.01
N GLY A 43 -6.08 11.04 9.81
CA GLY A 43 -4.76 10.54 10.21
C GLY A 43 -3.59 11.28 9.56
N GLN A 44 -3.77 11.75 8.31
CA GLN A 44 -2.75 12.50 7.57
C GLN A 44 -2.50 13.89 8.15
N GLY A 45 -3.31 14.33 9.12
CA GLY A 45 -3.17 15.62 9.79
C GLY A 45 -3.83 16.77 9.05
N TYR A 46 -4.86 16.50 8.24
CA TYR A 46 -5.67 17.57 7.66
C TYR A 46 -6.34 18.42 8.76
N SER A 47 -6.32 19.75 8.59
CA SER A 47 -7.09 20.64 9.44
C SER A 47 -8.58 20.51 9.13
N ASN A 48 -9.45 20.83 10.08
CA ASN A 48 -10.89 20.75 9.86
C ASN A 48 -11.34 21.63 8.68
N GLU A 49 -10.74 22.80 8.50
CA GLU A 49 -11.08 23.70 7.40
C GLU A 49 -10.74 23.07 6.04
N SER A 50 -9.52 22.52 5.90
CA SER A 50 -9.10 21.85 4.67
C SER A 50 -9.89 20.58 4.39
N PHE A 51 -10.24 19.83 5.44
CA PHE A 51 -11.00 18.60 5.34
C PHE A 51 -12.46 18.84 4.92
N GLN A 52 -13.10 19.88 5.46
CA GLN A 52 -14.46 20.27 5.05
C GLN A 52 -14.52 20.72 3.59
N LEU A 53 -13.47 21.38 3.09
CA LEU A 53 -13.36 21.72 1.66
C LEU A 53 -13.27 20.48 0.76
N VAL A 54 -12.51 19.46 1.20
CA VAL A 54 -12.34 18.21 0.43
C VAL A 54 -13.61 17.36 0.44
N THR A 55 -14.27 17.27 1.59
CA THR A 55 -15.49 16.44 1.75
C THR A 55 -16.75 17.15 1.26
N GLY A 56 -16.74 18.48 1.10
CA GLY A 56 -17.93 19.27 0.80
C GLY A 56 -18.98 19.26 1.93
N SER A 57 -18.62 18.75 3.11
CA SER A 57 -19.48 18.64 4.28
C SER A 57 -18.95 19.53 5.39
N SER A 58 -19.77 20.49 5.83
CA SER A 58 -19.42 21.36 6.95
C SER A 58 -19.55 20.69 8.31
N THR A 59 -20.19 19.51 8.38
CA THR A 59 -20.45 18.78 9.63
C THR A 59 -19.42 17.71 9.90
N THR A 60 -18.62 17.30 8.91
CA THR A 60 -17.62 16.25 9.07
C THR A 60 -16.30 16.89 9.49
N THR A 61 -15.83 16.56 10.70
CA THR A 61 -14.57 17.07 11.26
C THR A 61 -13.67 15.94 11.71
N CYS A 62 -12.36 16.20 11.72
CA CYS A 62 -11.40 15.31 12.35
C CYS A 62 -11.43 15.48 13.87
N SER A 63 -11.53 14.37 14.56
CA SER A 63 -11.57 14.26 16.02
C SER A 63 -10.66 13.10 16.46
N ALA A 64 -10.45 12.96 17.77
CA ALA A 64 -9.68 11.82 18.28
C ALA A 64 -10.30 10.46 17.93
N SER A 65 -11.62 10.38 17.69
CA SER A 65 -12.31 9.12 17.41
C SER A 65 -12.23 8.65 15.96
N ASN A 66 -11.97 9.55 15.02
CA ASN A 66 -11.79 9.23 13.60
C ASN A 66 -10.36 9.52 13.11
N ASN A 67 -9.41 9.72 14.01
CA ASN A 67 -7.99 9.81 13.67
C ASN A 67 -7.42 8.40 13.48
N GLY A 68 -7.57 7.87 12.26
CA GLY A 68 -7.14 6.52 11.91
C GLY A 68 -5.65 6.41 11.59
N THR A 69 -5.17 5.18 11.48
CA THR A 69 -3.81 4.90 11.00
C THR A 69 -3.70 5.17 9.51
N VAL A 70 -2.96 6.24 9.16
CA VAL A 70 -2.62 6.66 7.78
C VAL A 70 -2.13 5.54 6.87
N TRP A 71 -1.44 4.55 7.44
CA TRP A 71 -0.61 3.62 6.68
C TRP A 71 -1.29 2.29 6.36
N ASP A 72 -2.53 2.10 6.85
CA ASP A 72 -3.29 0.86 6.69
C ASP A 72 -4.63 1.07 5.94
N PRO A 73 -4.72 1.89 4.86
CA PRO A 73 -5.93 1.90 4.06
C PRO A 73 -6.12 0.52 3.41
N ASN A 74 -7.37 0.09 3.30
CA ASN A 74 -7.72 -1.18 2.66
C ASN A 74 -7.62 -1.07 1.13
N TYR A 75 -6.41 -0.83 0.64
CA TYR A 75 -6.13 -0.48 -0.74
C TYR A 75 -5.39 -1.62 -1.46
N PRO A 76 -5.69 -1.94 -2.73
CA PRO A 76 -5.14 -3.10 -3.45
C PRO A 76 -3.68 -2.92 -3.91
N SER A 77 -2.85 -2.21 -3.14
CA SER A 77 -1.41 -2.07 -3.35
C SER A 77 -0.74 -1.65 -2.04
N PHE A 78 0.56 -1.96 -1.91
CA PHE A 78 1.37 -1.57 -0.77
C PHE A 78 2.42 -0.54 -1.18
N ALA A 79 2.55 0.56 -0.45
CA ALA A 79 3.53 1.60 -0.70
C ALA A 79 4.38 1.87 0.55
N LEU A 80 5.70 1.87 0.40
CA LEU A 80 6.65 2.18 1.47
C LEU A 80 7.64 3.24 1.02
N SER A 81 7.58 4.40 1.67
CA SER A 81 8.56 5.47 1.50
C SER A 81 9.53 5.50 2.68
N GLY A 82 10.77 5.91 2.42
CA GLY A 82 11.81 5.98 3.43
C GLY A 82 13.01 6.81 3.00
N PRO A 83 13.75 7.42 3.95
CA PRO A 83 14.91 8.21 3.62
C PRO A 83 15.97 7.38 2.90
N ALA A 84 16.56 7.97 1.85
CA ALA A 84 17.57 7.31 1.06
C ALA A 84 18.77 6.86 1.94
N GLY A 85 19.02 5.55 1.96
CA GLY A 85 20.13 4.95 2.71
C GLY A 85 19.79 4.50 4.13
N ALA A 86 18.54 4.67 4.58
CA ALA A 86 18.05 4.08 5.83
C ALA A 86 17.31 2.77 5.57
N SER A 87 17.33 1.87 6.56
CA SER A 87 16.44 0.71 6.57
C SER A 87 15.08 1.13 7.11
N VAL A 88 14.01 0.69 6.46
CA VAL A 88 12.63 0.95 6.90
C VAL A 88 11.87 -0.36 6.89
N THR A 89 11.14 -0.63 7.97
CA THR A 89 10.28 -1.81 8.14
C THR A 89 8.90 -1.36 8.53
N ARG A 90 7.87 -1.90 7.88
CA ARG A 90 6.47 -1.61 8.18
C ARG A 90 5.61 -2.85 8.03
N ALA A 91 4.60 -2.95 8.89
CA ALA A 91 3.51 -3.90 8.75
C ALA A 91 2.30 -3.15 8.20
N PHE A 92 1.64 -3.75 7.21
CA PHE A 92 0.42 -3.29 6.58
C PHE A 92 -0.70 -4.25 6.97
N ARG A 93 -1.86 -3.71 7.34
CA ARG A 93 -3.07 -4.48 7.65
C ARG A 93 -4.14 -4.18 6.62
N GLN A 94 -4.55 -5.21 5.89
CA GLN A 94 -5.60 -5.09 4.88
C GLN A 94 -6.55 -6.28 5.01
N ALA A 95 -7.83 -6.02 4.75
CA ALA A 95 -8.89 -7.01 4.79
C ALA A 95 -9.39 -7.30 3.38
N VAL A 96 -9.52 -8.58 3.03
CA VAL A 96 -10.09 -8.98 1.76
C VAL A 96 -11.46 -9.62 1.96
N THR A 97 -12.41 -9.20 1.14
CA THR A 97 -13.79 -9.70 1.13
C THR A 97 -13.94 -10.70 -0.01
N ASN A 98 -14.48 -11.89 0.30
CA ASN A 98 -14.81 -12.89 -0.71
C ASN A 98 -16.13 -12.54 -1.40
N VAL A 99 -16.06 -12.25 -2.69
CA VAL A 99 -17.22 -11.99 -3.57
C VAL A 99 -17.43 -13.11 -4.59
N GLY A 100 -16.60 -14.16 -4.53
CA GLY A 100 -16.75 -15.37 -5.32
C GLY A 100 -17.56 -16.45 -4.59
N SER A 101 -17.20 -17.71 -4.83
CA SER A 101 -17.90 -18.84 -4.21
C SER A 101 -17.80 -18.80 -2.68
N PRO A 102 -18.90 -19.03 -1.94
CA PRO A 102 -18.94 -18.90 -0.48
C PRO A 102 -17.90 -19.75 0.26
N VAL A 103 -17.63 -20.96 -0.26
CA VAL A 103 -16.63 -21.88 0.29
C VAL A 103 -15.42 -21.88 -0.64
N SER A 104 -14.40 -21.12 -0.27
CA SER A 104 -13.17 -20.96 -1.05
C SER A 104 -11.95 -20.93 -0.13
N THR A 105 -10.82 -21.49 -0.60
CA THR A 105 -9.53 -21.42 0.09
C THR A 105 -8.52 -20.69 -0.78
N TYR A 106 -7.97 -19.61 -0.26
CA TYR A 106 -6.96 -18.79 -0.95
C TYR A 106 -5.59 -18.99 -0.31
N LYS A 107 -4.54 -19.04 -1.14
CA LYS A 107 -3.14 -19.12 -0.69
C LYS A 107 -2.39 -17.86 -1.16
N ALA A 108 -1.74 -17.19 -0.24
CA ALA A 108 -0.90 -16.04 -0.56
C ALA A 108 0.42 -16.52 -1.20
N THR A 109 0.74 -16.00 -2.37
CA THR A 109 2.03 -16.22 -3.05
C THR A 109 2.81 -14.92 -3.14
N MET A 110 4.12 -14.98 -2.97
CA MET A 110 4.99 -13.81 -3.08
C MET A 110 5.83 -13.89 -4.35
N VAL A 111 5.84 -12.80 -5.12
CA VAL A 111 6.70 -12.63 -6.29
C VAL A 111 8.09 -12.19 -5.83
N PRO A 112 9.19 -12.66 -6.47
CA PRO A 112 10.54 -12.25 -6.11
C PRO A 112 10.71 -10.72 -6.16
N LEU A 113 11.12 -10.13 -5.04
CA LEU A 113 11.45 -8.71 -4.94
C LEU A 113 12.94 -8.48 -5.23
N PRO A 114 13.35 -7.24 -5.55
CA PRO A 114 14.77 -6.88 -5.63
C PRO A 114 15.49 -7.26 -4.33
N ARG A 115 16.78 -7.66 -4.42
CA ARG A 115 17.61 -8.15 -3.29
C ARG A 115 17.70 -7.21 -2.07
N SER A 116 17.22 -5.98 -2.18
CA SER A 116 17.17 -5.00 -1.09
C SER A 116 15.86 -4.98 -0.31
N THR A 117 14.91 -5.87 -0.61
CA THR A 117 13.56 -5.82 -0.03
C THR A 117 13.15 -7.19 0.47
N ASN A 118 12.65 -7.27 1.71
CA ASN A 118 12.10 -8.49 2.29
C ASN A 118 10.62 -8.30 2.60
N LEU A 119 9.82 -9.32 2.29
CA LEU A 119 8.38 -9.34 2.48
C LEU A 119 7.98 -10.58 3.28
N HIS A 120 7.09 -10.40 4.24
CA HIS A 120 6.56 -11.49 5.06
C HIS A 120 5.03 -11.31 5.19
N SER A 121 4.26 -12.37 4.99
CA SER A 121 2.80 -12.35 5.11
C SER A 121 2.38 -13.33 6.19
N SER A 122 1.53 -12.88 7.11
CA SER A 122 0.91 -13.73 8.11
C SER A 122 -0.62 -13.63 7.97
N PRO A 123 -1.33 -14.71 7.64
CA PRO A 123 -2.78 -14.73 7.66
C PRO A 123 -3.30 -14.81 9.10
N SER A 124 -4.29 -13.99 9.45
CA SER A 124 -4.98 -14.05 10.75
C SER A 124 -6.46 -14.40 10.55
N GLY A 125 -6.88 -15.57 11.06
CA GLY A 125 -8.30 -15.92 11.29
C GLY A 125 -9.12 -16.45 10.10
N ARG A 126 -10.12 -17.30 10.40
CA ARG A 126 -11.12 -17.84 9.47
C ARG A 126 -12.40 -16.99 9.50
N LEU A 127 -12.97 -16.79 8.31
CA LEU A 127 -14.13 -15.95 7.92
C LEU A 127 -13.92 -14.45 8.19
N GLY A 128 -13.52 -13.73 7.13
CA GLY A 128 -13.02 -12.36 7.17
C GLY A 128 -11.49 -12.35 7.22
N THR A 129 -10.83 -12.78 6.13
CA THR A 129 -9.38 -12.91 6.08
C THR A 129 -8.71 -11.54 6.11
N THR A 130 -8.38 -11.06 7.30
CA THR A 130 -7.45 -9.95 7.49
C THR A 130 -6.03 -10.48 7.26
N ALA A 131 -5.38 -10.02 6.20
CA ALA A 131 -4.00 -10.35 5.90
C ALA A 131 -3.08 -9.25 6.45
N THR A 132 -2.15 -9.62 7.33
CA THR A 132 -1.09 -8.70 7.76
C THR A 132 0.16 -8.98 6.94
N LYS A 133 0.69 -7.96 6.26
CA LYS A 133 1.87 -8.07 5.39
C LYS A 133 2.95 -7.11 5.84
N THR A 134 4.11 -7.62 6.20
CA THR A 134 5.28 -6.82 6.60
C THR A 134 6.21 -6.64 5.41
N LEU A 135 6.50 -5.39 5.05
CA LEU A 135 7.45 -5.00 4.02
C LEU A 135 8.64 -4.29 4.67
N SER A 136 9.84 -4.68 4.28
CA SER A 136 11.09 -4.08 4.77
C SER A 136 12.06 -3.82 3.62
N ARG A 137 12.78 -2.72 3.69
CA ARG A 137 13.84 -2.36 2.74
C ARG A 137 15.17 -2.25 3.48
N THR A 138 16.17 -3.00 3.01
CA THR A 138 17.51 -3.10 3.60
C THR A 138 18.51 -2.26 2.82
N ARG A 139 19.37 -1.54 3.55
CA ARG A 139 20.50 -0.79 2.99
C ARG A 139 21.56 -1.72 2.40
N TRP A 140 21.98 -1.44 1.17
CA TRP A 140 23.24 -1.97 0.62
C TRP A 140 24.34 -0.90 0.66
N ARG A 141 25.47 -1.21 1.30
CA ARG A 141 26.70 -0.40 1.20
C ARG A 141 27.32 -0.70 -0.17
N ARG A 142 27.14 0.19 -1.14
CA ARG A 142 28.09 0.23 -2.27
C ARG A 142 29.44 0.65 -1.71
N ARG A 143 30.47 -0.21 -1.84
CA ARG A 143 31.86 0.26 -1.78
C ARG A 143 32.05 1.12 -3.04
N HIS A 144 32.07 2.44 -2.88
CA HIS A 144 32.44 3.34 -3.98
C HIS A 144 33.68 4.14 -3.62
N SER A 145 34.69 3.98 -4.47
CA SER A 145 35.71 4.99 -4.74
C SER A 145 35.03 6.31 -5.13
N ARG A 146 35.59 7.42 -4.64
CA ARG A 146 35.06 8.80 -4.64
C ARG A 146 34.66 9.35 -6.02
N ARG A 147 33.47 9.96 -6.13
CA ARG A 147 33.27 11.33 -6.65
C ARG A 147 31.85 11.87 -6.35
N ARG A 148 31.79 13.20 -6.16
CA ARG A 148 30.66 14.05 -5.68
C ARG A 148 29.67 14.43 -6.79
N SER A 149 28.36 14.38 -6.48
CA SER A 149 27.31 15.44 -6.58
C SER A 149 25.96 14.73 -6.29
N GLY A 150 25.05 15.22 -5.46
CA GLY A 150 24.17 16.36 -5.66
C GLY A 150 22.73 15.84 -5.85
N GLY A 151 21.84 16.06 -4.86
CA GLY A 151 20.39 15.75 -4.93
C GLY A 151 19.95 14.41 -4.32
N LYS A 152 19.31 14.43 -3.14
CA LYS A 152 18.64 13.25 -2.55
C LYS A 152 17.15 13.26 -2.90
N ALA A 153 16.78 12.59 -3.99
CA ALA A 153 15.40 12.12 -4.16
C ALA A 153 15.14 10.97 -3.17
N GLY A 154 14.06 11.08 -2.38
CA GLY A 154 13.58 9.97 -1.55
C GLY A 154 13.07 8.85 -2.46
N GLY A 155 13.60 7.64 -2.32
CA GLY A 155 13.11 6.49 -3.08
C GLY A 155 11.96 5.80 -2.34
N GLY A 156 10.80 5.66 -2.97
CA GLY A 156 9.71 4.79 -2.51
C GLY A 156 9.75 3.42 -3.17
N VAL A 157 9.09 2.43 -2.58
CA VAL A 157 8.80 1.13 -3.20
C VAL A 157 7.30 0.95 -3.17
N VAL A 158 6.69 0.63 -4.30
CA VAL A 158 5.29 0.22 -4.40
C VAL A 158 5.27 -1.22 -4.89
N ALA A 159 4.46 -2.06 -4.28
CA ALA A 159 4.23 -3.43 -4.70
C ALA A 159 2.73 -3.64 -4.88
N GLY A 160 2.33 -4.05 -6.09
CA GLY A 160 0.96 -4.52 -6.35
C GLY A 160 0.70 -5.88 -5.69
N VAL A 161 -0.58 -6.19 -5.48
CA VAL A 161 -1.05 -7.53 -5.12
C VAL A 161 -1.30 -8.34 -6.38
#